data_AF-A0A1F9U1F3-F1
#
_entry.id   AF-A0A1F9U1F3-F1
#
_cell.length_a   1.000
_cell.length_b   1.000
_cell.length_c   1.000
_cell.angle_alpha   90.00
_cell.angle_beta   90.00
_cell.angle_gamma   90.00
#
_symmetry.space_group_name_H-M   'P 1'
#
loop_
_entity.id
_entity.type
_entity.pdbx_description
1 polymer ?
#
loop_
_entity_poly.entity_id
_entity_poly.type
_entity_poly.pdbx_seq_one_letter_code
_entity_poly.pdbx_strand_id
1 'polypeptide(L)'
;MIGMGAFTLATGLAAAFLVFSGPGELPPLLYGRLRKPEPAPIPIIRRPRSSLVSWKEWSKDSLDEAKRKDRLILLNMRWFGSRACRVMDETTYADPATAEFIAKNFIPVRVDGDQRPDLALRYFSGRPTTALLLPTGEILDSGSSMPAPLFLKWAQTLEPAFRKNRVKVMEAAHQALEKRRELAMETFAREEKARSSERKAEVQVKPTLSEDPVWGGYFHSALGSRGIKEYEKRLEDQAAALADLAHRDPEAAQRTMAYVSLFLCDPQGGYYAGQAGELTRDNTIIEGEYYFSLPNKKRWALGFPLADTRIFAAANGRMAAAVLRASEIGEPGRAHALKTLDRFWQEGITAGTVKHELGGEVTIFLDDQIAMAKAYLAAYSATGRRRDLDRASAIIAATEEWLWNKQAQAFYDRPALGELPEGLDRLLVPSLNREALLLKGAD
;
A
#
# COMPACT_ATOMS: atom_id res chain seq x y z
N MET A 1 -65.90 -15.02 46.59
CA MET A 1 -64.69 -14.68 45.82
C MET A 1 -65.13 -14.14 44.47
N ILE A 2 -65.09 -12.81 44.38
CA ILE A 2 -65.35 -11.95 43.22
C ILE A 2 -64.16 -12.12 42.26
N GLY A 3 -64.23 -12.12 40.93
CA GLY A 3 -65.27 -11.83 39.95
C GLY A 3 -64.59 -11.50 38.61
N MET A 4 -65.36 -11.60 37.51
CA MET A 4 -65.25 -10.87 36.23
C MET A 4 -63.99 -11.10 35.36
N GLY A 5 -64.04 -11.36 34.05
CA GLY A 5 -65.12 -11.20 33.08
C GLY A 5 -64.71 -10.27 31.93
N ALA A 6 -64.68 -10.83 30.71
CA ALA A 6 -64.91 -10.19 29.39
C ALA A 6 -63.87 -9.13 28.93
N PHE A 7 -63.51 -8.95 27.65
CA PHE A 7 -64.36 -8.70 26.49
C PHE A 7 -63.55 -8.79 25.18
N THR A 8 -64.29 -8.98 24.08
CA THR A 8 -63.89 -9.20 22.68
C THR A 8 -63.89 -7.89 21.86
N LEU A 9 -63.40 -7.99 20.61
CA LEU A 9 -63.54 -7.06 19.45
C LEU A 9 -62.55 -5.88 19.41
N ALA A 10 -62.05 -5.40 18.26
CA ALA A 10 -62.58 -5.40 16.89
C ALA A 10 -61.42 -5.16 15.88
N THR A 11 -61.28 -5.95 14.80
CA THR A 11 -61.74 -5.71 13.40
C THR A 11 -60.95 -4.71 12.54
N GLY A 12 -60.45 -5.24 11.42
CA GLY A 12 -60.50 -4.63 10.07
C GLY A 12 -59.39 -3.64 9.72
N LEU A 13 -59.07 -3.39 8.45
CA LEU A 13 -59.38 -3.98 7.14
C LEU A 13 -58.59 -3.14 6.11
N ALA A 14 -58.24 -3.73 4.96
CA ALA A 14 -58.06 -3.07 3.65
C ALA A 14 -56.91 -2.03 3.50
N ALA A 15 -55.96 -2.24 2.56
CA ALA A 15 -56.03 -1.87 1.13
C ALA A 15 -56.07 -0.34 0.93
N ALA A 16 -55.42 0.33 -0.01
CA ALA A 16 -54.57 0.00 -1.14
C ALA A 16 -53.88 1.31 -1.60
N PHE A 17 -52.75 1.17 -2.29
CA PHE A 17 -52.26 1.92 -3.46
C PHE A 17 -52.48 3.44 -3.67
N LEU A 18 -51.40 4.02 -4.24
CA LEU A 18 -51.29 5.21 -5.12
C LEU A 18 -51.36 6.56 -4.37
N VAL A 19 -50.48 7.54 -4.55
CA VAL A 19 -49.93 8.12 -5.79
C VAL A 19 -48.60 8.84 -5.46
N PHE A 20 -47.60 8.75 -6.35
CA PHE A 20 -46.43 9.65 -6.37
C PHE A 20 -46.83 11.01 -6.95
N SER A 21 -46.48 12.12 -6.30
CA SER A 21 -46.42 13.46 -6.92
C SER A 21 -45.60 14.44 -6.08
N GLY A 22 -44.48 14.93 -6.63
CA GLY A 22 -43.93 16.26 -6.32
C GLY A 22 -42.82 16.36 -5.26
N PRO A 23 -41.94 17.38 -5.35
CA PRO A 23 -40.57 17.32 -4.87
C PRO A 23 -40.38 17.98 -3.48
N GLY A 24 -39.51 17.39 -2.67
CA GLY A 24 -39.01 18.00 -1.43
C GLY A 24 -39.80 17.61 -0.18
N GLU A 25 -39.03 17.27 0.86
CA GLU A 25 -39.42 17.11 2.26
C GLU A 25 -40.07 15.77 2.68
N LEU A 26 -39.23 14.86 3.20
CA LEU A 26 -39.67 13.78 4.09
C LEU A 26 -39.73 14.31 5.55
N PRO A 27 -40.86 14.15 6.29
CA PRO A 27 -40.94 14.53 7.69
C PRO A 27 -40.31 13.49 8.64
N PRO A 28 -39.98 13.91 9.88
CA PRO A 28 -39.06 13.20 10.77
C PRO A 28 -39.74 12.36 11.87
N LEU A 29 -38.91 11.58 12.57
CA LEU A 29 -39.09 11.00 13.92
C LEU A 29 -39.67 9.58 14.04
N LEU A 30 -38.76 8.60 13.96
CA LEU A 30 -38.74 7.44 14.86
C LEU A 30 -37.37 7.40 15.55
N TYR A 31 -37.18 8.24 16.58
CA TYR A 31 -36.09 8.10 17.53
C TYR A 31 -36.61 7.41 18.79
N GLY A 32 -36.12 6.19 19.05
CA GLY A 32 -36.47 5.43 20.25
C GLY A 32 -35.43 4.37 20.59
N ARG A 33 -34.52 4.73 21.51
CA ARG A 33 -33.63 3.87 22.33
C ARG A 33 -32.43 3.20 21.64
N LEU A 34 -31.41 4.00 21.34
CA LEU A 34 -30.04 3.60 21.65
C LEU A 34 -29.43 4.66 22.56
N ARG A 35 -28.98 4.23 23.74
CA ARG A 35 -28.21 5.03 24.69
C ARG A 35 -26.98 5.54 23.93
N LYS A 36 -26.72 6.85 23.89
CA LYS A 36 -25.41 7.36 23.45
C LYS A 36 -24.37 6.64 24.32
N PRO A 37 -23.40 5.89 23.77
CA PRO A 37 -22.26 5.48 24.58
C PRO A 37 -21.62 6.77 25.09
N GLU A 38 -21.39 6.85 26.40
CA GLU A 38 -20.48 7.85 26.94
C GLU A 38 -19.18 7.75 26.13
N PRO A 39 -18.55 8.88 25.77
CA PRO A 39 -17.26 8.82 25.10
C PRO A 39 -16.34 8.00 26.00
N ALA A 40 -15.85 6.88 25.49
CA ALA A 40 -14.85 6.08 26.18
C ALA A 40 -13.72 7.02 26.64
N PRO A 41 -13.11 6.76 27.82
CA PRO A 41 -11.94 7.51 28.23
C PRO A 41 -10.94 7.54 27.08
N ILE A 42 -10.37 8.71 26.79
CA ILE A 42 -9.43 8.90 25.68
C ILE A 42 -8.32 7.84 25.86
N PRO A 43 -8.13 6.88 24.94
CA PRO A 43 -7.07 5.89 25.05
C PRO A 43 -5.74 6.60 24.73
N ILE A 44 -5.17 7.22 25.76
CA ILE A 44 -3.89 7.92 25.71
C ILE A 44 -2.80 6.90 26.01
N ILE A 45 -2.07 6.49 24.98
CA ILE A 45 -0.86 5.68 25.16
C ILE A 45 0.32 6.64 25.21
N ARG A 46 0.99 6.76 26.38
CA ARG A 46 2.27 7.44 26.48
C ARG A 46 3.30 6.71 25.61
N ARG A 47 4.05 7.45 24.79
CA ARG A 47 5.05 6.93 23.85
C ARG A 47 6.02 5.99 24.61
N PRO A 48 6.07 4.69 24.28
CA PRO A 48 7.04 3.76 24.86
C PRO A 48 8.46 3.97 24.28
N ARG A 49 9.41 3.20 24.82
CA ARG A 49 10.84 3.21 24.50
C ARG A 49 11.12 3.11 22.99
N SER A 50 12.16 3.78 22.51
CA SER A 50 12.65 3.62 21.14
C SER A 50 13.40 2.29 20.98
N SER A 51 13.48 1.80 19.73
CA SER A 51 14.34 0.66 19.39
C SER A 51 15.78 0.88 19.89
N LEU A 52 16.36 -0.16 20.50
CA LEU A 52 17.75 -0.21 20.97
C LEU A 52 18.70 -0.81 19.93
N VAL A 53 18.18 -1.29 18.79
CA VAL A 53 18.97 -1.91 17.73
C VAL A 53 19.60 -0.84 16.85
N SER A 54 20.91 -0.94 16.61
CA SER A 54 21.64 -0.08 15.69
C SER A 54 21.43 -0.53 14.24
N TRP A 55 20.32 -0.10 13.64
CA TRP A 55 19.96 -0.44 12.27
C TRP A 55 20.88 0.20 11.24
N LYS A 56 21.32 -0.58 10.25
CA LYS A 56 21.97 -0.11 9.03
C LYS A 56 20.92 0.07 7.93
N GLU A 57 21.23 0.91 6.95
CA GLU A 57 20.45 0.98 5.72
C GLU A 57 20.76 -0.22 4.82
N TRP A 58 19.82 -0.51 3.92
CA TRP A 58 20.06 -1.45 2.84
C TRP A 58 20.98 -0.82 1.81
N SER A 59 22.18 -1.37 1.68
CA SER A 59 23.19 -0.87 0.76
C SER A 59 24.16 -1.97 0.40
N LYS A 60 24.92 -1.77 -0.68
CA LYS A 60 26.02 -2.67 -1.03
C LYS A 60 26.98 -2.90 0.14
N ASP A 61 27.25 -1.86 0.94
CA ASP A 61 28.15 -1.95 2.09
C ASP A 61 27.61 -2.87 3.20
N SER A 62 26.31 -2.79 3.53
CA SER A 62 25.72 -3.66 4.54
C SER A 62 25.63 -5.12 4.07
N LEU A 63 25.37 -5.34 2.78
CA LEU A 63 25.38 -6.67 2.16
C LEU A 63 26.80 -7.26 2.09
N ASP A 64 27.80 -6.48 1.71
CA ASP A 64 29.19 -6.93 1.68
C ASP A 64 29.76 -7.14 3.08
N GLU A 65 29.32 -6.38 4.08
CA GLU A 65 29.63 -6.65 5.48
C GLU A 65 29.09 -8.01 5.92
N ALA A 66 27.86 -8.36 5.55
CA ALA A 66 27.28 -9.68 5.84
C ALA A 66 28.09 -10.82 5.22
N LYS A 67 28.51 -10.67 3.96
CA LYS A 67 29.39 -11.63 3.26
C LYS A 67 30.76 -11.75 3.93
N ARG A 68 31.42 -10.62 4.22
CA ARG A 68 32.76 -10.61 4.85
C ARG A 68 32.76 -11.19 6.26
N LYS A 69 31.70 -10.93 7.03
CA LYS A 69 31.56 -11.43 8.41
C LYS A 69 30.94 -12.83 8.49
N ASP A 70 30.49 -13.38 7.36
CA ASP A 70 29.74 -14.64 7.27
C ASP A 70 28.57 -14.69 8.28
N ARG A 71 27.79 -13.60 8.33
CA ARG A 71 26.66 -13.40 9.26
C ARG A 71 25.36 -13.20 8.50
N LEU A 72 24.29 -13.78 9.04
CA LEU A 72 22.94 -13.55 8.54
C LEU A 72 22.57 -12.06 8.62
N ILE A 73 21.81 -11.59 7.65
CA ILE A 73 21.21 -10.27 7.65
C ILE A 73 19.87 -10.38 8.38
N LEU A 74 19.66 -9.56 9.41
CA LEU A 74 18.33 -9.36 9.98
C LEU A 74 17.68 -8.20 9.25
N LEU A 75 16.85 -8.51 8.26
CA LEU A 75 16.07 -7.51 7.52
C LEU A 75 14.81 -7.17 8.29
N ASN A 76 14.63 -5.89 8.60
CA ASN A 76 13.37 -5.35 9.09
C ASN A 76 12.81 -4.32 8.10
N MET A 77 11.67 -4.65 7.47
CA MET A 77 10.96 -3.71 6.61
C MET A 77 9.81 -3.06 7.36
N ARG A 78 9.69 -1.74 7.21
CA ARG A 78 8.68 -0.90 7.85
C ARG A 78 7.93 -0.09 6.82
N TRP A 79 6.70 0.27 7.15
CA TRP A 79 5.84 1.12 6.33
C TRP A 79 5.42 2.32 7.15
N PHE A 80 5.21 3.45 6.48
CA PHE A 80 4.64 4.62 7.13
C PHE A 80 3.29 4.28 7.78
N GLY A 81 2.95 4.96 8.87
CA GLY A 81 1.62 4.85 9.50
C GLY A 81 1.28 3.49 10.12
N SER A 82 2.11 2.46 9.95
CA SER A 82 1.82 1.11 10.39
C SER A 82 1.94 0.96 11.93
N ARG A 83 0.78 0.76 12.58
CA ARG A 83 0.68 0.47 14.02
C ARG A 83 1.55 -0.73 14.42
N ALA A 84 1.51 -1.80 13.64
CA ALA A 84 2.28 -3.01 13.92
C ALA A 84 3.80 -2.76 13.91
N CYS A 85 4.29 -1.96 12.95
CA CYS A 85 5.71 -1.60 12.87
C CYS A 85 6.15 -0.86 14.13
N ARG A 86 5.36 0.15 14.53
CA ARG A 86 5.58 0.93 15.74
C ARG A 86 5.58 0.07 17.01
N VAL A 87 4.55 -0.77 17.19
CA VAL A 87 4.44 -1.66 18.36
C VAL A 87 5.67 -2.56 18.47
N MET A 88 6.17 -3.10 17.35
CA MET A 88 7.35 -3.96 17.37
C MET A 88 8.64 -3.18 17.72
N ASP A 89 8.79 -1.93 17.27
CA ASP A 89 9.89 -1.05 17.71
C ASP A 89 9.86 -0.75 19.20
N GLU A 90 8.66 -0.47 19.72
CA GLU A 90 8.42 -0.05 21.10
C GLU A 90 8.49 -1.19 22.11
N THR A 91 8.35 -2.44 21.65
CA THR A 91 8.32 -3.63 22.51
C THR A 91 9.51 -4.55 22.23
N THR A 92 9.60 -5.07 21.01
CA THR A 92 10.53 -6.16 20.66
C THR A 92 11.92 -5.64 20.45
N TYR A 93 12.08 -4.60 19.63
CA TYR A 93 13.39 -4.02 19.39
C TYR A 93 13.84 -3.06 20.48
N ALA A 94 12.97 -2.73 21.44
CA ALA A 94 13.30 -1.98 22.65
C ALA A 94 13.67 -2.88 23.85
N ASP A 95 13.55 -4.20 23.71
CA ASP A 95 13.96 -5.17 24.73
C ASP A 95 15.50 -5.32 24.72
N PRO A 96 16.19 -5.10 25.86
CA PRO A 96 17.65 -5.15 25.91
C PRO A 96 18.25 -6.51 25.51
N ALA A 97 17.62 -7.62 25.93
CA ALA A 97 18.11 -8.96 25.61
C ALA A 97 17.99 -9.24 24.10
N THR A 98 16.90 -8.81 23.48
CA THR A 98 16.70 -8.84 22.03
C THR A 98 17.75 -8.02 21.30
N ALA A 99 17.97 -6.77 21.70
CA ALA A 99 18.93 -5.89 21.06
C ALA A 99 20.38 -6.39 21.17
N GLU A 100 20.78 -6.90 22.34
CA GLU A 100 22.10 -7.50 22.57
C GLU A 100 22.31 -8.74 21.68
N PHE A 101 21.30 -9.63 21.62
CA PHE A 101 21.36 -10.81 20.78
C PHE A 101 21.50 -10.45 19.30
N ILE A 102 20.77 -9.42 18.84
CA ILE A 102 20.85 -8.94 17.45
C ILE A 102 22.25 -8.40 17.15
N ALA A 103 22.77 -7.51 18.00
CA ALA A 103 24.09 -6.90 17.81
C ALA A 103 25.21 -7.94 17.73
N LYS A 104 25.11 -9.01 18.53
CA LYS A 104 26.10 -10.09 18.58
C LYS A 104 26.05 -11.03 17.35
N ASN A 105 24.86 -11.31 16.81
CA ASN A 105 24.68 -12.41 15.87
C ASN A 105 24.33 -12.00 14.42
N PHE A 106 23.67 -10.86 14.19
CA PHE A 106 23.19 -10.47 12.86
C PHE A 106 23.80 -9.18 12.31
N ILE A 107 23.68 -8.95 11.00
CA ILE A 107 23.79 -7.61 10.41
C ILE A 107 22.38 -7.02 10.37
N PRO A 108 21.99 -6.12 11.31
CA PRO A 108 20.65 -5.55 11.31
C PRO A 108 20.52 -4.51 10.20
N VAL A 109 19.63 -4.78 9.26
CA VAL A 109 19.32 -3.89 8.13
C VAL A 109 17.87 -3.49 8.20
N ARG A 110 17.60 -2.20 8.08
CA ARG A 110 16.25 -1.63 8.07
C ARG A 110 15.96 -1.02 6.71
N VAL A 111 14.76 -1.27 6.22
CA VAL A 111 14.27 -0.81 4.93
C VAL A 111 12.92 -0.15 5.10
N ASP A 112 12.74 0.96 4.40
CA ASP A 112 11.42 1.53 4.15
C ASP A 112 10.78 0.78 2.98
N GLY A 113 9.71 0.05 3.25
CA GLY A 113 9.01 -0.76 2.27
C GLY A 113 8.16 0.04 1.30
N ASP A 114 7.89 1.32 1.57
CA ASP A 114 7.26 2.24 0.62
C ASP A 114 8.30 2.70 -0.42
N GLN A 115 9.53 3.00 0.00
CA GLN A 115 10.62 3.44 -0.91
C GLN A 115 11.32 2.30 -1.67
N ARG A 116 11.24 1.06 -1.15
CA ARG A 116 11.83 -0.14 -1.75
C ARG A 116 10.76 -1.20 -2.03
N PRO A 117 9.80 -0.91 -2.93
CA PRO A 117 8.75 -1.87 -3.30
C PRO A 117 9.32 -3.15 -3.92
N ASP A 118 10.51 -3.08 -4.52
CA ASP A 118 11.25 -4.25 -5.03
C ASP A 118 11.65 -5.23 -3.93
N LEU A 119 12.12 -4.72 -2.78
CA LEU A 119 12.45 -5.53 -1.62
C LEU A 119 11.19 -6.01 -0.91
N ALA A 120 10.14 -5.17 -0.85
CA ALA A 120 8.85 -5.54 -0.30
C ALA A 120 8.24 -6.72 -1.08
N LEU A 121 8.16 -6.62 -2.40
CA LEU A 121 7.65 -7.69 -3.28
C LEU A 121 8.32 -9.04 -3.01
N ARG A 122 9.61 -9.00 -2.67
CA ARG A 122 10.43 -10.19 -2.49
C ARG A 122 10.33 -10.81 -1.10
N TYR A 123 10.41 -9.99 -0.06
CA TYR A 123 10.61 -10.45 1.30
C TYR A 123 9.36 -10.32 2.18
N PHE A 124 8.29 -9.70 1.67
CA PHE A 124 7.11 -9.40 2.49
C PHE A 124 6.50 -10.65 3.13
N SER A 125 6.34 -10.59 4.45
CA SER A 125 5.69 -11.62 5.28
C SER A 125 4.66 -11.03 6.23
N GLY A 126 4.16 -9.83 5.92
CA GLY A 126 3.30 -9.01 6.79
C GLY A 126 4.00 -7.74 7.27
N ARG A 127 3.25 -6.84 7.93
CA ARG A 127 3.77 -5.57 8.48
C ARG A 127 3.99 -5.68 10.00
N PRO A 128 5.16 -5.28 10.55
CA PRO A 128 6.43 -5.17 9.83
C PRO A 128 6.86 -6.55 9.33
N THR A 129 7.71 -6.57 8.32
CA THR A 129 8.41 -7.81 7.93
C THR A 129 9.69 -7.90 8.72
N THR A 130 9.95 -9.07 9.29
CA THR A 130 11.22 -9.40 9.95
C THR A 130 11.72 -10.70 9.37
N ALA A 131 12.82 -10.64 8.64
CA ALA A 131 13.37 -11.77 7.91
C ALA A 131 14.84 -11.98 8.27
N LEU A 132 15.26 -13.25 8.32
CA LEU A 132 16.66 -13.61 8.30
C LEU A 132 17.04 -13.97 6.88
N LEU A 133 18.01 -13.25 6.33
CA LEU A 133 18.57 -13.52 5.02
C LEU A 133 19.97 -14.12 5.17
N LEU A 134 20.32 -15.00 4.26
CA LEU A 134 21.69 -15.44 4.06
C LEU A 134 22.58 -14.25 3.65
N PRO A 135 23.91 -14.32 3.83
CA PRO A 135 24.81 -13.25 3.39
C PRO A 135 24.70 -12.91 1.89
N THR A 136 24.19 -13.84 1.09
CA THR A 136 23.91 -13.72 -0.35
C THR A 136 22.55 -13.11 -0.66
N GLY A 137 21.68 -12.91 0.34
CA GLY A 137 20.39 -12.24 0.23
C GLY A 137 19.18 -13.18 0.07
N GLU A 138 19.37 -14.49 -0.06
CA GLU A 138 18.27 -15.45 -0.02
C GLU A 138 17.61 -15.45 1.35
N ILE A 139 16.28 -15.57 1.36
CA ILE A 139 15.52 -15.67 2.60
C ILE A 139 15.72 -17.04 3.24
N LEU A 140 16.11 -17.05 4.51
CA LEU A 140 16.17 -18.25 5.34
C LEU A 140 14.81 -18.51 5.99
N ASP A 141 14.27 -17.49 6.67
CA ASP A 141 12.95 -17.54 7.32
C ASP A 141 12.44 -16.10 7.56
N SER A 142 11.14 -15.94 7.83
CA SER A 142 10.53 -14.64 8.09
C SER A 142 9.27 -14.73 8.94
N GLY A 143 8.99 -13.65 9.68
CA GLY A 143 7.76 -13.46 10.42
C GLY A 143 7.34 -12.00 10.45
N SER A 144 6.18 -11.74 11.05
CA SER A 144 5.64 -10.40 11.25
C SER A 144 5.06 -10.26 12.65
N SER A 145 5.12 -9.04 13.18
CA SER A 145 4.55 -8.68 14.50
C SER A 145 4.94 -9.64 15.65
N MET A 146 6.20 -10.08 15.68
CA MET A 146 6.68 -11.02 16.71
C MET A 146 6.97 -10.28 18.03
N PRO A 147 6.36 -10.69 19.17
CA PRO A 147 6.78 -10.18 20.48
C PRO A 147 8.20 -10.64 20.85
N ALA A 148 8.89 -9.91 21.75
CA ALA A 148 10.27 -10.19 22.15
C ALA A 148 10.57 -11.68 22.48
N PRO A 149 9.77 -12.38 23.31
CA PRO A 149 10.05 -13.79 23.61
C PRO A 149 9.96 -14.71 22.38
N LEU A 150 9.04 -14.43 21.46
CA LEU A 150 8.88 -15.18 20.22
C LEU A 150 10.06 -14.89 19.28
N PHE A 151 10.42 -13.61 19.11
CA PHE A 151 11.56 -13.20 18.29
C PHE A 151 12.84 -13.86 18.78
N LEU A 152 13.13 -13.79 20.09
CA LEU A 152 14.34 -14.39 20.67
C LEU A 152 14.39 -15.89 20.45
N LYS A 153 13.29 -16.62 20.73
CA LYS A 153 13.22 -18.06 20.51
C LYS A 153 13.47 -18.42 19.04
N TRP A 154 12.85 -17.67 18.13
CA TRP A 154 13.01 -17.84 16.68
C TRP A 154 14.47 -17.63 16.26
N ALA A 155 15.07 -16.50 16.65
CA ALA A 155 16.44 -16.14 16.31
C ALA A 155 17.48 -17.10 16.93
N GLN A 156 17.28 -17.52 18.17
CA GLN A 156 18.14 -18.50 18.87
C GLN A 156 18.03 -19.91 18.31
N THR A 157 16.96 -20.22 17.59
CA THR A 157 16.81 -21.51 16.91
C THR A 157 17.55 -21.50 15.57
N LEU A 158 17.32 -20.45 14.78
CA LEU A 158 17.80 -20.40 13.40
C LEU A 158 19.29 -20.07 13.29
N GLU A 159 19.81 -19.16 14.13
CA GLU A 159 21.20 -18.72 14.00
C GLU A 159 22.23 -19.82 14.29
N PRO A 160 22.10 -20.61 15.39
CA PRO A 160 23.02 -21.72 15.63
C PRO A 160 22.87 -22.84 14.60
N ALA A 161 21.65 -23.08 14.11
CA ALA A 161 21.39 -24.07 13.08
C ALA A 161 22.06 -23.69 11.75
N PHE A 162 22.00 -22.41 11.37
CA PHE A 162 22.75 -21.87 10.24
C PHE A 162 24.25 -22.06 10.44
N ARG A 163 24.81 -21.64 11.59
CA ARG A 163 26.26 -21.79 11.86
C ARG A 163 26.73 -23.25 11.74
N LYS A 164 25.95 -24.20 12.26
CA LYS A 164 26.30 -25.62 12.25
C LYS A 164 26.27 -26.23 10.84
N ASN A 165 25.33 -25.82 9.99
CA ASN A 165 25.10 -26.42 8.68
C ASN A 165 25.36 -25.46 7.50
N ARG A 166 26.19 -24.43 7.71
CA ARG A 166 26.28 -23.25 6.83
C ARG A 166 26.43 -23.59 5.35
N VAL A 167 27.37 -24.47 5.01
CA VAL A 167 27.68 -24.83 3.62
C VAL A 167 26.46 -25.44 2.94
N LYS A 168 25.83 -26.41 3.61
CA LYS A 168 24.63 -27.10 3.10
C LYS A 168 23.44 -26.15 2.94
N VAL A 169 23.26 -25.21 3.87
CA VAL A 169 22.16 -24.22 3.81
C VAL A 169 22.37 -23.26 2.64
N MET A 170 23.60 -22.77 2.44
CA MET A 170 23.94 -21.88 1.33
C MET A 170 23.79 -22.58 -0.03
N GLU A 171 24.27 -23.82 -0.15
CA GLU A 171 24.12 -24.63 -1.36
C GLU A 171 22.64 -24.89 -1.69
N ALA A 172 21.85 -25.28 -0.70
CA ALA A 172 20.43 -25.53 -0.88
C ALA A 172 19.66 -24.26 -1.27
N ALA A 173 20.02 -23.11 -0.70
CA ALA A 173 19.40 -21.82 -1.03
C ALA A 173 19.73 -21.40 -2.47
N HIS A 174 20.99 -21.56 -2.90
CA HIS A 174 21.40 -21.28 -4.27
C HIS A 174 20.67 -22.17 -5.28
N GLN A 175 20.57 -23.48 -5.01
CA GLN A 175 19.81 -24.41 -5.85
C GLN A 175 18.32 -24.07 -5.90
N ALA A 176 17.73 -23.68 -4.77
CA ALA A 176 16.33 -23.27 -4.70
C ALA A 176 16.07 -21.97 -5.47
N LEU A 177 17.03 -21.03 -5.46
CA LEU A 177 16.97 -19.79 -6.23
C LEU A 177 16.96 -20.07 -7.74
N GLU A 178 17.91 -20.84 -8.24
CA GLU A 178 17.99 -21.18 -9.66
C GLU A 178 16.71 -21.91 -10.13
N LYS A 179 16.23 -22.88 -9.34
CA LYS A 179 14.97 -23.57 -9.63
C LYS A 179 13.76 -22.62 -9.64
N ARG A 180 13.71 -21.63 -8.74
CA ARG A 180 12.64 -20.62 -8.73
C ARG A 180 12.71 -19.73 -9.97
N ARG A 181 13.92 -19.35 -10.41
CA ARG A 181 14.13 -18.57 -11.63
C ARG A 181 13.61 -19.33 -12.85
N GLU A 182 13.95 -20.61 -12.98
CA GLU A 182 13.44 -21.48 -14.04
C GLU A 182 11.90 -21.61 -13.98
N LEU A 183 11.35 -21.93 -12.81
CA LEU A 183 9.90 -22.09 -12.65
C LEU A 183 9.12 -20.80 -12.92
N ALA A 184 9.66 -19.63 -12.55
CA ALA A 184 9.04 -18.34 -12.82
C ALA A 184 8.96 -18.08 -14.34
N MET A 185 10.03 -18.41 -15.07
CA MET A 185 10.07 -18.31 -16.54
C MET A 185 9.07 -19.27 -17.20
N GLU A 186 9.03 -20.53 -16.76
CA GLU A 186 8.08 -21.53 -17.27
C GLU A 186 6.63 -21.17 -16.96
N THR A 187 6.36 -20.74 -15.72
CA THR A 187 5.02 -20.36 -15.28
C THR A 187 4.52 -19.19 -16.11
N PHE A 188 5.35 -18.16 -16.28
CA PHE A 188 5.03 -17.01 -17.13
C PHE A 188 4.73 -17.43 -18.58
N ALA A 189 5.61 -18.22 -19.21
CA ALA A 189 5.43 -18.67 -20.58
C ALA A 189 4.14 -19.51 -20.77
N ARG A 190 3.83 -20.38 -19.80
CA ARG A 190 2.59 -21.18 -19.80
C ARG A 190 1.35 -20.28 -19.67
N GLU A 191 1.41 -19.33 -18.75
CA GLU A 191 0.34 -18.38 -18.45
C GLU A 191 0.05 -17.43 -19.62
N GLU A 192 1.07 -17.00 -20.35
CA GLU A 192 0.93 -16.23 -21.59
C GLU A 192 0.28 -17.08 -22.69
N LYS A 193 0.78 -18.30 -22.90
CA LYS A 193 0.29 -19.22 -23.93
C LYS A 193 -1.17 -19.60 -23.71
N ALA A 194 -1.57 -19.94 -22.48
CA ALA A 194 -2.96 -20.24 -22.14
C ALA A 194 -3.91 -19.04 -22.36
N ARG A 195 -3.39 -17.81 -22.26
CA ARG A 195 -4.16 -16.58 -22.45
C ARG A 195 -4.31 -16.15 -23.90
N SER A 196 -3.35 -16.49 -24.78
CA SER A 196 -3.53 -16.33 -26.22
C SER A 196 -4.76 -17.09 -26.75
N SER A 197 -5.19 -18.14 -26.06
CA SER A 197 -6.35 -18.98 -26.38
C SER A 197 -7.66 -18.62 -25.65
N GLU A 198 -7.64 -17.80 -24.60
CA GLU A 198 -8.85 -17.52 -23.79
C GLU A 198 -9.00 -16.01 -23.48
N ARG A 199 -9.89 -15.33 -24.20
CA ARG A 199 -10.45 -14.03 -23.77
C ARG A 199 -11.54 -14.27 -22.72
N LYS A 200 -11.20 -14.35 -21.43
CA LYS A 200 -12.21 -14.25 -20.36
C LYS A 200 -11.75 -13.39 -19.19
N ALA A 201 -12.76 -12.74 -18.62
CA ALA A 201 -12.73 -11.65 -17.65
C ALA A 201 -11.94 -11.98 -16.38
N GLU A 202 -11.14 -11.01 -15.95
CA GLU A 202 -10.54 -10.99 -14.62
C GLU A 202 -11.62 -10.86 -13.55
N VAL A 203 -11.54 -11.73 -12.55
CA VAL A 203 -12.22 -11.54 -11.29
C VAL A 203 -11.41 -10.54 -10.49
N GLN A 204 -11.80 -9.27 -10.56
CA GLN A 204 -11.26 -8.23 -9.68
C GLN A 204 -11.77 -8.53 -8.27
N VAL A 205 -10.88 -9.01 -7.40
CA VAL A 205 -11.19 -9.15 -5.97
C VAL A 205 -11.43 -7.74 -5.44
N LYS A 206 -12.70 -7.36 -5.28
CA LYS A 206 -13.07 -6.03 -4.76
C LYS A 206 -12.63 -5.95 -3.29
N PRO A 207 -11.69 -5.07 -2.94
CA PRO A 207 -11.46 -4.78 -1.54
C PRO A 207 -12.75 -4.17 -0.97
N THR A 208 -13.22 -4.69 0.15
CA THR A 208 -14.27 -4.03 0.93
C THR A 208 -13.64 -2.80 1.58
N LEU A 209 -13.60 -1.70 0.83
CA LEU A 209 -13.07 -0.43 1.32
C LEU A 209 -14.11 0.20 2.27
N SER A 210 -13.68 0.56 3.48
CA SER A 210 -14.52 1.25 4.46
C SER A 210 -14.33 2.75 4.28
N GLU A 211 -15.39 3.48 3.94
CA GLU A 211 -15.37 4.95 3.87
C GLU A 211 -15.31 5.57 5.28
N ASP A 212 -14.66 6.72 5.41
CA ASP A 212 -14.78 7.59 6.58
C ASP A 212 -16.03 8.48 6.44
N PRO A 213 -17.06 8.29 7.28
CA PRO A 213 -18.34 8.98 7.11
C PRO A 213 -18.28 10.50 7.41
N VAL A 214 -17.16 11.00 7.96
CA VAL A 214 -17.03 12.42 8.36
C VAL A 214 -16.28 13.24 7.31
N TRP A 215 -15.18 12.70 6.78
CA TRP A 215 -14.31 13.42 5.83
C TRP A 215 -14.29 12.81 4.43
N GLY A 216 -14.94 11.67 4.22
CA GLY A 216 -14.76 10.88 3.01
C GLY A 216 -13.38 10.22 2.97
N GLY A 217 -13.09 9.60 1.84
CA GLY A 217 -11.90 8.77 1.67
C GLY A 217 -12.03 7.43 2.39
N TYR A 218 -11.18 6.49 1.98
CA TYR A 218 -11.29 5.09 2.35
C TYR A 218 -10.11 4.65 3.21
N PHE A 219 -10.41 3.89 4.26
CA PHE A 219 -9.41 3.26 5.09
C PHE A 219 -8.74 2.09 4.34
N HIS A 220 -7.44 1.95 4.56
CA HIS A 220 -6.66 0.83 4.08
C HIS A 220 -7.23 -0.47 4.67
N SER A 221 -7.67 -1.36 3.80
CA SER A 221 -8.08 -2.72 4.20
C SER A 221 -6.86 -3.62 4.04
N ALA A 222 -6.16 -3.89 5.14
CA ALA A 222 -5.10 -4.88 5.14
C ALA A 222 -5.72 -6.25 4.85
N LEU A 223 -5.46 -6.76 3.65
CA LEU A 223 -5.72 -8.13 3.22
C LEU A 223 -5.30 -9.11 4.33
N GLY A 224 -6.27 -9.64 5.09
CA GLY A 224 -6.09 -10.81 5.95
C GLY A 224 -5.50 -10.58 7.35
N SER A 225 -5.38 -9.36 7.87
CA SER A 225 -5.11 -9.20 9.31
C SER A 225 -6.34 -9.63 10.11
N ARG A 226 -6.16 -10.58 11.03
CA ARG A 226 -7.19 -11.21 11.88
C ARG A 226 -8.01 -10.19 12.70
N GLY A 227 -8.96 -9.50 12.07
CA GLY A 227 -9.93 -8.64 12.73
C GLY A 227 -9.44 -7.28 13.25
N ILE A 228 -8.19 -6.86 12.98
CA ILE A 228 -7.73 -5.51 13.33
C ILE A 228 -8.09 -4.55 12.20
N LYS A 229 -8.96 -3.59 12.49
CA LYS A 229 -9.32 -2.51 11.56
C LYS A 229 -8.17 -1.49 11.51
N GLU A 230 -7.57 -1.34 10.34
CA GLU A 230 -6.61 -0.28 10.08
C GLU A 230 -7.34 1.00 9.68
N TYR A 231 -6.83 2.13 10.13
CA TYR A 231 -7.40 3.46 9.86
C TYR A 231 -6.47 4.34 9.03
N GLU A 232 -5.35 3.77 8.56
CA GLU A 232 -4.48 4.40 7.58
C GLU A 232 -5.29 4.71 6.31
N LYS A 233 -5.02 5.82 5.64
CA LYS A 233 -5.63 6.15 4.35
C LYS A 233 -4.52 6.44 3.34
N ARG A 234 -4.28 5.51 2.42
CA ARG A 234 -3.22 5.63 1.41
C ARG A 234 -3.77 6.20 0.12
N LEU A 235 -2.93 6.89 -0.64
CA LEU A 235 -3.30 7.50 -1.91
C LEU A 235 -3.75 6.46 -2.94
N GLU A 236 -3.12 5.29 -2.97
CA GLU A 236 -3.46 4.19 -3.86
C GLU A 236 -4.87 3.66 -3.59
N ASP A 237 -5.25 3.56 -2.31
CA ASP A 237 -6.61 3.15 -1.92
C ASP A 237 -7.63 4.21 -2.37
N GLN A 238 -7.27 5.50 -2.30
CA GLN A 238 -8.13 6.59 -2.77
C GLN A 238 -8.26 6.58 -4.30
N ALA A 239 -7.16 6.36 -5.02
CA ALA A 239 -7.15 6.28 -6.48
C ALA A 239 -7.97 5.10 -6.98
N ALA A 240 -7.84 3.95 -6.32
CA ALA A 240 -8.63 2.75 -6.62
C ALA A 240 -10.12 2.96 -6.34
N ALA A 241 -10.45 3.58 -5.20
CA ALA A 241 -11.83 3.94 -4.87
C ALA A 241 -12.42 4.90 -5.92
N LEU A 242 -11.70 5.97 -6.27
CA LEU A 242 -12.16 6.94 -7.26
C LEU A 242 -12.40 6.28 -8.62
N ALA A 243 -11.52 5.39 -9.06
CA ALA A 243 -11.68 4.66 -10.31
C ALA A 243 -12.90 3.71 -10.35
N ASP A 244 -13.29 3.10 -9.21
CA ASP A 244 -14.50 2.25 -9.13
C ASP A 244 -15.78 3.08 -8.97
N LEU A 245 -15.72 4.17 -8.21
CA LEU A 245 -16.90 4.93 -7.80
C LEU A 245 -17.38 5.92 -8.85
N ALA A 246 -16.49 6.39 -9.73
CA ALA A 246 -16.80 7.47 -10.68
C ALA A 246 -18.14 7.30 -11.43
N HIS A 247 -18.41 6.08 -11.88
CA HIS A 247 -19.65 5.75 -12.60
C HIS A 247 -20.76 5.17 -11.73
N ARG A 248 -20.43 4.66 -10.54
CA ARG A 248 -21.37 3.94 -9.65
C ARG A 248 -21.98 4.84 -8.58
N ASP A 249 -21.19 5.76 -8.04
CA ASP A 249 -21.54 6.66 -6.94
C ASP A 249 -20.73 7.96 -7.07
N PRO A 250 -21.21 8.90 -7.91
CA PRO A 250 -20.53 10.18 -8.12
C PRO A 250 -20.37 11.02 -6.85
N GLU A 251 -21.29 10.90 -5.89
CA GLU A 251 -21.19 11.61 -4.62
C GLU A 251 -20.05 11.07 -3.76
N ALA A 252 -19.88 9.73 -3.70
CA ALA A 252 -18.74 9.12 -3.03
C ALA A 252 -17.40 9.46 -3.72
N ALA A 253 -17.39 9.54 -5.06
CA ALA A 253 -16.23 10.00 -5.82
C ALA A 253 -15.84 11.45 -5.44
N GLN A 254 -16.82 12.35 -5.35
CA GLN A 254 -16.61 13.73 -4.91
C GLN A 254 -16.13 13.83 -3.47
N ARG A 255 -16.69 13.04 -2.53
CA ARG A 255 -16.22 12.99 -1.13
C ARG A 255 -14.79 12.46 -1.04
N THR A 256 -14.43 11.46 -1.85
CA THR A 256 -13.06 10.95 -1.94
C THR A 256 -12.10 12.05 -2.42
N MET A 257 -12.47 12.79 -3.46
CA MET A 257 -11.65 13.90 -3.95
C MET A 257 -11.55 15.06 -2.95
N ALA A 258 -12.62 15.33 -2.19
CA ALA A 258 -12.59 16.33 -1.12
C ALA A 258 -11.59 15.95 -0.01
N TYR A 259 -11.57 14.67 0.39
CA TYR A 259 -10.58 14.14 1.33
C TYR A 259 -9.15 14.31 0.79
N VAL A 260 -8.91 13.85 -0.45
CA VAL A 260 -7.59 13.95 -1.11
C VAL A 260 -7.13 15.40 -1.18
N SER A 261 -8.01 16.32 -1.58
CA SER A 261 -7.70 17.75 -1.68
C SER A 261 -7.30 18.37 -0.34
N LEU A 262 -7.94 17.94 0.74
CA LEU A 262 -7.72 18.51 2.06
C LEU A 262 -6.47 17.96 2.74
N PHE A 263 -6.18 16.67 2.58
CA PHE A 263 -5.15 15.99 3.37
C PHE A 263 -3.97 15.48 2.57
N LEU A 264 -4.15 15.19 1.28
CA LEU A 264 -3.18 14.46 0.46
C LEU A 264 -2.72 15.25 -0.77
N CYS A 265 -2.94 16.56 -0.84
CA CYS A 265 -2.46 17.39 -1.95
C CYS A 265 -1.23 18.23 -1.56
N ASP A 266 -0.21 18.20 -2.41
CA ASP A 266 0.86 19.20 -2.39
C ASP A 266 0.42 20.41 -3.24
N PRO A 267 0.34 21.64 -2.68
CA PRO A 267 -0.02 22.84 -3.44
C PRO A 267 0.83 23.07 -4.70
N GLN A 268 2.06 22.56 -4.76
CA GLN A 268 2.95 22.67 -5.92
C GLN A 268 2.58 21.71 -7.06
N GLY A 269 1.60 20.82 -6.87
CA GLY A 269 1.28 19.72 -7.77
C GLY A 269 1.91 18.43 -7.25
N GLY A 270 1.17 17.34 -7.28
CA GLY A 270 1.51 16.12 -6.56
C GLY A 270 0.49 15.80 -5.47
N TYR A 271 0.49 14.53 -5.10
CA TYR A 271 -0.32 13.95 -4.05
C TYR A 271 0.59 13.20 -3.08
N TYR A 272 0.37 13.44 -1.79
CA TYR A 272 1.04 12.78 -0.68
C TYR A 272 0.64 11.31 -0.58
N ALA A 273 1.57 10.46 -0.18
CA ALA A 273 1.42 9.00 -0.17
C ALA A 273 0.27 8.51 0.74
N GLY A 274 -0.02 9.21 1.83
CA GLY A 274 -1.14 8.85 2.68
C GLY A 274 -1.23 9.61 4.00
N GLN A 275 -2.12 9.14 4.86
CA GLN A 275 -2.33 9.64 6.22
C GLN A 275 -2.32 8.47 7.21
N ALA A 276 -1.59 8.63 8.31
CA ALA A 276 -1.49 7.63 9.36
C ALA A 276 -2.86 7.32 9.99
N GLY A 277 -3.02 6.08 10.47
CA GLY A 277 -4.26 5.65 11.11
C GLY A 277 -4.40 6.06 12.58
N GLU A 278 -3.38 6.70 13.17
CA GLU A 278 -3.34 7.09 14.57
C GLU A 278 -2.89 8.55 14.70
N LEU A 279 -3.45 9.29 15.65
CA LEU A 279 -2.98 10.64 15.97
C LEU A 279 -1.86 10.54 17.00
N THR A 280 -0.69 11.09 16.68
CA THR A 280 0.40 11.27 17.64
C THR A 280 0.52 12.74 18.01
N ARG A 281 0.45 13.06 19.31
CA ARG A 281 0.54 14.42 19.84
C ARG A 281 1.20 14.41 21.21
N ASP A 282 2.19 15.26 21.45
CA ASP A 282 2.81 15.46 22.78
C ASP A 282 3.22 14.14 23.47
N ASN A 283 3.90 13.24 22.73
CA ASN A 283 4.26 11.89 23.17
C ASN A 283 3.07 11.02 23.63
N THR A 284 1.88 11.32 23.12
CA THR A 284 0.66 10.53 23.29
C THR A 284 0.18 10.03 21.95
N ILE A 285 -0.30 8.79 21.93
CA ILE A 285 -0.98 8.20 20.79
C ILE A 285 -2.46 8.09 21.12
N ILE A 286 -3.30 8.63 20.22
CA ILE A 286 -4.74 8.43 20.22
C ILE A 286 -5.06 7.42 19.13
N GLU A 287 -5.63 6.29 19.53
CA GLU A 287 -5.95 5.19 18.63
C GLU A 287 -6.96 5.59 17.54
N GLY A 288 -6.78 5.05 16.34
CA GLY A 288 -7.63 5.34 15.18
C GLY A 288 -9.10 5.05 15.39
N GLU A 289 -9.44 3.95 16.06
CA GLU A 289 -10.84 3.60 16.35
C GLU A 289 -11.55 4.67 17.15
N TYR A 290 -10.90 5.16 18.20
CA TYR A 290 -11.42 6.29 18.96
C TYR A 290 -11.45 7.55 18.09
N TYR A 291 -10.33 7.93 17.48
CA TYR A 291 -10.20 9.18 16.73
C TYR A 291 -11.22 9.31 15.59
N PHE A 292 -11.35 8.28 14.75
CA PHE A 292 -12.26 8.27 13.61
C PHE A 292 -13.71 8.00 14.01
N SER A 293 -14.01 7.61 15.25
CA SER A 293 -15.38 7.64 15.78
C SER A 293 -15.89 9.05 16.11
N LEU A 294 -14.98 10.02 16.23
CA LEU A 294 -15.32 11.38 16.66
C LEU A 294 -15.97 12.19 15.52
N PRO A 295 -16.93 13.09 15.84
CA PRO A 295 -17.47 14.05 14.88
C PRO A 295 -16.43 15.11 14.48
N ASN A 296 -16.65 15.75 13.33
CA ASN A 296 -15.75 16.74 12.71
C ASN A 296 -15.15 17.75 13.71
N LYS A 297 -15.98 18.46 14.48
CA LYS A 297 -15.53 19.49 15.45
C LYS A 297 -14.52 18.97 16.47
N LYS A 298 -14.67 17.72 16.93
CA LYS A 298 -13.75 17.12 17.89
C LYS A 298 -12.43 16.71 17.23
N ARG A 299 -12.47 16.16 16.01
CA ARG A 299 -11.26 15.83 15.24
C ARG A 299 -10.41 17.08 14.99
N TRP A 300 -11.02 18.19 14.55
CA TRP A 300 -10.33 19.48 14.38
C TRP A 300 -9.69 20.00 15.67
N ALA A 301 -10.37 19.89 16.81
CA ALA A 301 -9.82 20.32 18.09
C ALA A 301 -8.62 19.48 18.55
N LEU A 302 -8.58 18.19 18.19
CA LEU A 302 -7.48 17.28 18.53
C LEU A 302 -6.27 17.45 17.60
N GLY A 303 -6.50 17.86 16.34
CA GLY A 303 -5.50 17.88 15.28
C GLY A 303 -5.65 16.69 14.34
N PHE A 304 -4.73 16.53 13.39
CA PHE A 304 -4.81 15.54 12.32
C PHE A 304 -3.76 14.44 12.46
N PRO A 305 -4.08 13.18 12.15
CA PRO A 305 -3.06 12.16 11.95
C PRO A 305 -2.04 12.62 10.91
N LEU A 306 -0.78 12.25 11.13
CA LEU A 306 0.35 12.69 10.30
C LEU A 306 0.15 12.24 8.85
N ALA A 307 0.41 13.15 7.90
CA ALA A 307 0.48 12.82 6.48
C ALA A 307 1.89 12.33 6.13
N ASP A 308 1.97 11.29 5.31
CA ASP A 308 3.20 10.92 4.60
C ASP A 308 3.34 11.82 3.39
N THR A 309 4.16 12.86 3.50
CA THR A 309 4.30 13.88 2.48
C THR A 309 5.16 13.45 1.29
N ARG A 310 5.63 12.20 1.25
CA ARG A 310 6.35 11.66 0.09
C ARG A 310 5.41 11.54 -1.11
N ILE A 311 5.95 11.67 -2.31
CA ILE A 311 5.19 11.72 -3.57
C ILE A 311 5.68 10.59 -4.47
N PHE A 312 5.01 9.44 -4.42
CA PHE A 312 5.37 8.26 -5.21
C PHE A 312 4.70 8.25 -6.59
N ALA A 313 5.47 7.92 -7.63
CA ALA A 313 5.06 8.00 -9.02
C ALA A 313 3.87 7.10 -9.34
N ALA A 314 3.89 5.81 -8.97
CA ALA A 314 2.78 4.92 -9.27
C ALA A 314 1.47 5.37 -8.61
N ALA A 315 1.50 5.79 -7.34
CA ALA A 315 0.33 6.27 -6.63
C ALA A 315 -0.23 7.56 -7.26
N ASN A 316 0.66 8.50 -7.61
CA ASN A 316 0.29 9.76 -8.26
C ASN A 316 -0.23 9.55 -9.68
N GLY A 317 0.39 8.67 -10.47
CA GLY A 317 -0.05 8.33 -11.81
C GLY A 317 -1.46 7.70 -11.81
N ARG A 318 -1.72 6.77 -10.88
CA ARG A 318 -3.06 6.19 -10.71
C ARG A 318 -4.09 7.23 -10.28
N MET A 319 -3.75 8.10 -9.31
CA MET A 319 -4.67 9.17 -8.87
C MET A 319 -4.97 10.14 -10.02
N ALA A 320 -3.94 10.64 -10.70
CA ALA A 320 -4.12 11.55 -11.83
C ALA A 320 -4.94 10.91 -12.96
N ALA A 321 -4.69 9.65 -13.30
CA ALA A 321 -5.47 8.92 -14.28
C ALA A 321 -6.95 8.76 -13.85
N ALA A 322 -7.20 8.43 -12.59
CA ALA A 322 -8.55 8.30 -12.04
C ALA A 322 -9.30 9.64 -12.11
N VAL A 323 -8.69 10.73 -11.63
CA VAL A 323 -9.26 12.08 -11.68
C VAL A 323 -9.56 12.54 -13.11
N LEU A 324 -8.66 12.26 -14.07
CA LEU A 324 -8.84 12.72 -15.45
C LEU A 324 -9.92 11.96 -16.21
N ARG A 325 -10.17 10.70 -15.85
CA ARG A 325 -11.22 9.85 -16.43
C ARG A 325 -12.59 10.07 -15.77
N ALA A 326 -12.60 10.49 -14.51
CA ALA A 326 -13.78 10.80 -13.73
C ALA A 326 -14.44 12.12 -14.19
N SER A 327 -15.58 12.03 -14.88
CA SER A 327 -16.30 13.20 -15.42
C SER A 327 -16.96 14.07 -14.34
N GLU A 328 -17.25 13.47 -13.19
CA GLU A 328 -17.90 14.07 -12.02
C GLU A 328 -16.94 14.89 -11.16
N ILE A 329 -15.63 14.79 -11.42
CA ILE A 329 -14.61 15.60 -10.77
C ILE A 329 -14.43 16.91 -11.54
N GLY A 330 -14.74 18.02 -10.87
CA GLY A 330 -14.69 19.35 -11.46
C GLY A 330 -13.28 19.84 -11.80
N GLU A 331 -13.24 20.98 -12.50
CA GLU A 331 -12.01 21.61 -13.01
C GLU A 331 -10.88 21.79 -11.99
N PRO A 332 -11.11 22.15 -10.71
CA PRO A 332 -10.01 22.25 -9.73
C PRO A 332 -9.24 20.94 -9.55
N GLY A 333 -9.94 19.80 -9.49
CA GLY A 333 -9.31 18.48 -9.37
C GLY A 333 -8.56 18.09 -10.64
N ARG A 334 -9.18 18.31 -11.80
CA ARG A 334 -8.58 18.05 -13.11
C ARG A 334 -7.33 18.88 -13.36
N ALA A 335 -7.37 20.17 -13.04
CA ALA A 335 -6.23 21.08 -13.14
C ALA A 335 -5.07 20.63 -12.23
N HIS A 336 -5.37 20.17 -11.00
CA HIS A 336 -4.34 19.63 -10.10
C HIS A 336 -3.71 18.35 -10.63
N ALA A 337 -4.50 17.45 -11.22
CA ALA A 337 -3.98 16.22 -11.85
C ALA A 337 -3.04 16.57 -13.03
N LEU A 338 -3.42 17.51 -13.89
CA LEU A 338 -2.55 17.95 -14.99
C LEU A 338 -1.28 18.64 -14.49
N LYS A 339 -1.38 19.49 -13.44
CA LYS A 339 -0.24 20.13 -12.79
C LYS A 339 0.71 19.09 -12.19
N THR A 340 0.17 18.04 -11.59
CA THR A 340 0.93 16.91 -11.04
C THR A 340 1.75 16.22 -12.13
N LEU A 341 1.13 15.92 -13.27
CA LEU A 341 1.84 15.31 -14.40
C LEU A 341 2.91 16.24 -14.97
N ASP A 342 2.61 17.52 -15.15
CA ASP A 342 3.61 18.50 -15.62
C ASP A 342 4.80 18.59 -14.66
N ARG A 343 4.58 18.54 -13.34
CA ARG A 343 5.66 18.50 -12.34
C ARG A 343 6.49 17.23 -12.42
N PHE A 344 5.86 16.06 -12.50
CA PHE A 344 6.58 14.80 -12.69
C PHE A 344 7.43 14.82 -13.96
N TRP A 345 6.93 15.38 -15.07
CA TRP A 345 7.73 15.51 -16.29
C TRP A 345 9.00 16.36 -16.08
N GLN A 346 8.93 17.41 -15.26
CA GLN A 346 10.03 18.35 -15.03
C GLN A 346 11.04 17.85 -14.00
N GLU A 347 10.57 17.23 -12.93
CA GLU A 347 11.37 16.91 -11.74
C GLU A 347 11.59 15.41 -11.52
N GLY A 348 10.67 14.57 -12.03
CA GLY A 348 10.61 13.14 -11.73
C GLY A 348 10.85 12.23 -12.93
N ILE A 349 10.99 12.77 -14.14
CA ILE A 349 11.17 11.99 -15.37
C ILE A 349 12.38 12.51 -16.13
N THR A 350 13.29 11.63 -16.51
CA THR A 350 14.49 11.97 -17.28
C THR A 350 14.68 10.94 -18.39
N ALA A 351 14.74 11.39 -19.65
CA ALA A 351 14.85 10.52 -20.81
C ALA A 351 13.80 9.38 -20.82
N GLY A 352 12.56 9.68 -20.42
CA GLY A 352 11.47 8.70 -20.32
C GLY A 352 11.52 7.79 -19.08
N THR A 353 12.62 7.78 -18.31
CA THR A 353 12.68 7.01 -17.07
C THR A 353 11.98 7.74 -15.92
N VAL A 354 11.10 7.04 -15.20
CA VAL A 354 10.34 7.60 -14.07
C VAL A 354 11.07 7.30 -12.75
N LYS A 355 11.29 8.33 -11.94
CA LYS A 355 11.74 8.20 -10.54
C LYS A 355 10.60 7.67 -9.68
N HIS A 356 10.93 6.78 -8.74
CA HIS A 356 9.95 6.19 -7.85
C HIS A 356 9.32 7.22 -6.90
N GLU A 357 10.16 8.07 -6.32
CA GLU A 357 9.76 9.15 -5.44
C GLU A 357 10.23 10.48 -6.06
N LEU A 358 9.37 11.50 -6.05
CA LEU A 358 9.77 12.84 -6.46
C LEU A 358 10.83 13.38 -5.50
N GLY A 359 12.00 13.74 -6.04
CA GLY A 359 13.18 14.10 -5.23
C GLY A 359 13.99 12.91 -4.71
N GLY A 360 13.58 11.67 -5.02
CA GLY A 360 14.35 10.46 -4.72
C GLY A 360 15.39 10.10 -5.79
N GLU A 361 16.20 9.10 -5.46
CA GLU A 361 17.27 8.57 -6.32
C GLU A 361 16.89 7.27 -7.04
N VAL A 362 15.93 6.52 -6.50
CA VAL A 362 15.48 5.24 -7.07
C VAL A 362 14.61 5.48 -8.30
N THR A 363 14.88 4.78 -9.39
CA THR A 363 14.17 4.95 -10.67
C THR A 363 13.95 3.63 -11.39
N ILE A 364 13.02 3.64 -12.35
CA ILE A 364 12.75 2.55 -13.29
C ILE A 364 12.11 1.32 -12.61
N PHE A 365 11.16 1.50 -11.70
CA PHE A 365 10.25 0.41 -11.37
C PHE A 365 9.18 0.27 -12.44
N LEU A 366 8.92 -0.96 -12.87
CA LEU A 366 7.92 -1.28 -13.89
C LEU A 366 6.55 -0.66 -13.57
N ASP A 367 6.15 -0.71 -12.30
CA ASP A 367 4.87 -0.16 -11.85
C ASP A 367 4.78 1.37 -12.02
N ASP A 368 5.84 2.10 -11.66
CA ASP A 368 5.90 3.56 -11.81
C ASP A 368 5.81 3.96 -13.29
N GLN A 369 6.52 3.22 -14.16
CA GLN A 369 6.51 3.47 -15.59
C GLN A 369 5.11 3.29 -16.18
N ILE A 370 4.46 2.15 -15.88
CA ILE A 370 3.11 1.83 -16.38
C ILE A 370 2.09 2.84 -15.89
N ALA A 371 2.09 3.13 -14.57
CA ALA A 371 1.13 4.03 -13.97
C ALA A 371 1.26 5.46 -14.54
N MET A 372 2.49 5.96 -14.71
CA MET A 372 2.72 7.28 -15.29
C MET A 372 2.38 7.33 -16.79
N ALA A 373 2.77 6.32 -17.58
CA ALA A 373 2.38 6.24 -18.99
C ALA A 373 0.85 6.27 -19.15
N LYS A 374 0.12 5.48 -18.35
CA LYS A 374 -1.35 5.49 -18.34
C LYS A 374 -1.94 6.84 -17.92
N ALA A 375 -1.29 7.55 -17.01
CA ALA A 375 -1.73 8.87 -16.57
C ALA A 375 -1.57 9.92 -17.68
N TYR A 376 -0.46 9.89 -18.42
CA TYR A 376 -0.26 10.75 -19.59
C TYR A 376 -1.22 10.42 -20.74
N LEU A 377 -1.52 9.13 -20.98
CA LEU A 377 -2.57 8.75 -21.92
C LEU A 377 -3.94 9.26 -21.48
N ALA A 378 -4.26 9.19 -20.19
CA ALA A 378 -5.49 9.77 -19.64
C ALA A 378 -5.52 11.30 -19.84
N ALA A 379 -4.40 11.99 -19.65
CA ALA A 379 -4.28 13.43 -19.91
C ALA A 379 -4.48 13.77 -21.40
N TYR A 380 -3.90 12.99 -22.30
CA TYR A 380 -4.14 13.14 -23.74
C TYR A 380 -5.61 12.97 -24.08
N SER A 381 -6.26 11.88 -23.64
CA SER A 381 -7.68 11.64 -23.87
C SER A 381 -8.57 12.75 -23.30
N ALA A 382 -8.20 13.31 -22.15
CA ALA A 382 -8.96 14.36 -21.47
C ALA A 382 -8.80 15.75 -22.09
N THR A 383 -7.69 16.03 -22.79
CA THR A 383 -7.31 17.40 -23.19
C THR A 383 -6.98 17.57 -24.67
N GLY A 384 -6.73 16.48 -25.40
CA GLY A 384 -6.24 16.49 -26.78
C GLY A 384 -4.79 16.99 -26.93
N ARG A 385 -4.06 17.26 -25.84
CA ARG A 385 -2.69 17.80 -25.92
C ARG A 385 -1.71 16.73 -26.40
N ARG A 386 -1.29 16.82 -27.66
CA ARG A 386 -0.37 15.84 -28.28
C ARG A 386 0.91 15.59 -27.46
N ARG A 387 1.43 16.62 -26.79
CA ARG A 387 2.58 16.50 -25.89
C ARG A 387 2.42 15.38 -24.85
N ASP A 388 1.22 15.15 -24.32
CA ASP A 388 1.01 14.13 -23.28
C ASP A 388 1.08 12.72 -23.89
N LEU A 389 0.64 12.54 -25.13
CA LEU A 389 0.82 11.29 -25.87
C LEU A 389 2.31 11.03 -26.18
N ASP A 390 3.05 12.06 -26.58
CA ASP A 390 4.48 11.94 -26.85
C ASP A 390 5.26 11.59 -25.56
N ARG A 391 4.86 12.16 -24.42
CA ARG A 391 5.39 11.82 -23.08
C ARG A 391 5.11 10.36 -22.70
N ALA A 392 3.88 9.90 -22.89
CA ALA A 392 3.53 8.49 -22.65
C ALA A 392 4.39 7.55 -23.52
N SER A 393 4.56 7.89 -24.80
CA SER A 393 5.37 7.13 -25.75
C SER A 393 6.85 7.07 -25.32
N ALA A 394 7.41 8.19 -24.85
CA ALA A 394 8.78 8.24 -24.34
C ALA A 394 8.98 7.33 -23.11
N ILE A 395 8.00 7.28 -22.20
CA ILE A 395 8.05 6.41 -21.02
C ILE A 395 7.99 4.93 -21.42
N ILE A 396 7.10 4.58 -22.37
CA ILE A 396 7.00 3.20 -22.88
C ILE A 396 8.30 2.78 -23.56
N ALA A 397 8.88 3.63 -24.40
CA ALA A 397 10.15 3.35 -25.06
C ALA A 397 11.28 3.09 -24.04
N ALA A 398 11.40 3.93 -23.00
CA ALA A 398 12.37 3.70 -21.92
C ALA A 398 12.06 2.42 -21.13
N THR A 399 10.78 2.10 -20.89
CA THR A 399 10.38 0.86 -20.22
C THR A 399 10.87 -0.36 -20.99
N GLU A 400 10.72 -0.35 -22.32
CA GLU A 400 11.24 -1.42 -23.17
C GLU A 400 12.77 -1.50 -23.17
N GLU A 401 13.46 -0.37 -23.28
CA GLU A 401 14.91 -0.32 -23.27
C GLU A 401 15.49 -0.93 -21.99
N TRP A 402 14.95 -0.56 -20.83
CA TRP A 402 15.53 -0.89 -19.54
C TRP A 402 15.01 -2.19 -18.92
N LEU A 403 13.73 -2.53 -19.16
CA LEU A 403 13.05 -3.60 -18.44
C LEU A 403 12.69 -4.81 -19.32
N TRP A 404 12.77 -4.70 -20.65
CA TRP A 404 12.40 -5.82 -21.52
C TRP A 404 13.40 -6.99 -21.44
N ASN A 405 12.85 -8.17 -21.24
CA ASN A 405 13.54 -9.45 -21.32
C ASN A 405 13.13 -10.16 -22.64
N LYS A 406 14.05 -10.17 -23.60
CA LYS A 406 13.82 -10.79 -24.92
C LYS A 406 13.60 -12.30 -24.83
N GLN A 407 14.26 -12.99 -23.90
CA GLN A 407 14.15 -14.44 -23.74
C GLN A 407 12.81 -14.82 -23.11
N ALA A 408 12.35 -14.06 -22.12
CA ALA A 408 11.10 -14.30 -21.43
C ALA A 408 9.87 -13.74 -22.18
N GLN A 409 10.07 -12.85 -23.15
CA GLN A 409 9.01 -12.00 -23.72
C GLN A 409 8.22 -11.27 -22.61
N ALA A 410 8.96 -10.77 -21.62
CA ALA A 410 8.42 -10.22 -20.38
C ALA A 410 9.21 -8.97 -19.95
N PHE A 411 8.67 -8.19 -19.05
CA PHE A 411 9.32 -7.09 -18.37
C PHE A 411 9.76 -7.49 -16.96
N TYR A 412 11.01 -7.16 -16.63
CA TYR A 412 11.48 -7.16 -15.26
C TYR A 412 10.82 -6.04 -14.46
N ASP A 413 10.66 -6.26 -13.15
CA ASP A 413 10.14 -5.26 -12.21
C ASP A 413 11.08 -4.07 -12.02
N ARG A 414 12.40 -4.28 -12.19
CA ARG A 414 13.43 -3.24 -12.15
C ARG A 414 14.70 -3.60 -12.95
N PRO A 415 15.63 -2.64 -13.17
CA PRO A 415 16.96 -2.93 -13.69
C PRO A 415 17.79 -3.75 -12.69
N ALA A 416 18.83 -4.41 -13.19
CA ALA A 416 19.86 -4.95 -12.31
C ALA A 416 20.59 -3.79 -11.62
N LEU A 417 20.61 -3.82 -10.29
CA LEU A 417 21.32 -2.85 -9.45
C LEU A 417 22.65 -3.42 -8.95
N GLY A 418 22.87 -4.73 -9.10
CA GLY A 418 24.08 -5.41 -8.61
C GLY A 418 24.17 -5.49 -7.09
N GLU A 419 23.06 -5.19 -6.39
CA GLU A 419 22.97 -5.32 -4.94
C GLU A 419 22.89 -6.79 -4.51
N LEU A 420 22.21 -7.62 -5.32
CA LEU A 420 21.91 -9.02 -5.05
C LEU A 420 22.41 -9.92 -6.19
N PRO A 421 22.53 -11.25 -5.97
CA PRO A 421 22.75 -12.22 -7.06
C PRO A 421 21.72 -12.04 -8.17
N GLU A 422 22.08 -12.26 -9.43
CA GLU A 422 21.24 -11.92 -10.59
C GLU A 422 19.82 -12.52 -10.53
N GLY A 423 19.69 -13.80 -10.18
CA GLY A 423 18.39 -14.47 -10.04
C GLY A 423 17.55 -13.92 -8.89
N LEU A 424 18.18 -13.20 -7.96
CA LEU A 424 17.51 -12.43 -6.94
C LEU A 424 17.22 -10.99 -7.46
N ASP A 425 18.18 -10.34 -8.09
CA ASP A 425 18.17 -8.90 -8.36
C ASP A 425 17.06 -8.44 -9.33
N ARG A 426 16.53 -9.33 -10.18
CA ARG A 426 15.43 -8.99 -11.09
C ARG A 426 14.29 -10.00 -10.98
N LEU A 427 13.06 -9.52 -10.84
CA LEU A 427 11.85 -10.34 -10.73
C LEU A 427 10.92 -10.12 -11.93
N LEU A 428 10.05 -11.11 -12.20
CA LEU A 428 8.96 -11.01 -13.16
C LEU A 428 7.64 -11.04 -12.41
N VAL A 429 6.85 -9.96 -12.51
CA VAL A 429 5.54 -9.86 -11.85
C VAL A 429 4.43 -10.00 -12.90
N PRO A 430 3.62 -11.08 -12.89
CA PRO A 430 2.67 -11.35 -13.97
C PRO A 430 1.64 -10.24 -14.22
N SER A 431 1.09 -9.62 -13.16
CA SER A 431 0.09 -8.55 -13.29
C SER A 431 0.65 -7.29 -13.94
N LEU A 432 1.82 -6.82 -13.50
CA LEU A 432 2.50 -5.67 -14.10
C LEU A 432 2.94 -5.97 -15.53
N ASN A 433 3.43 -7.18 -15.78
CA ASN A 433 3.77 -7.65 -17.11
C ASN A 433 2.59 -7.56 -18.08
N ARG A 434 1.41 -7.97 -17.65
CA ARG A 434 0.20 -7.86 -18.47
C ARG A 434 -0.09 -6.41 -18.86
N GLU A 435 -0.03 -5.50 -17.90
CA GLU A 435 -0.29 -4.08 -18.20
C GLU A 435 0.78 -3.48 -19.12
N ALA A 436 2.06 -3.83 -18.91
CA ALA A 436 3.15 -3.41 -19.78
C ALA A 436 3.02 -3.94 -21.21
N LEU A 437 2.69 -5.22 -21.37
CA LEU A 437 2.49 -5.84 -22.68
C LEU A 437 1.33 -5.19 -23.46
N LEU A 438 0.25 -4.80 -22.77
CA LEU A 438 -0.86 -4.05 -23.39
C LEU A 438 -0.41 -2.68 -23.88
N LEU A 439 0.47 -1.98 -23.15
CA LEU A 439 1.01 -0.70 -23.59
C LEU A 439 2.00 -0.86 -24.74
N LYS A 440 2.81 -1.92 -24.74
CA LYS A 440 3.76 -2.27 -25.81
C LYS A 440 3.06 -2.63 -27.13
N GLY A 441 1.94 -3.36 -27.06
CA GLY A 441 1.21 -3.81 -28.25
C GLY A 441 0.22 -2.80 -28.84
N ALA A 442 0.19 -1.55 -28.36
CA ALA A 442 -0.78 -0.53 -28.76
C ALA A 442 -0.38 0.29 -30.00
N ASP A 443 0.55 -0.24 -30.82
CA ASP A 443 1.05 0.38 -32.06
C ASP A 443 -0.01 0.49 -33.18
#